data_AF-A0A8S3E7W4-F1
#
_entry.id   AF-A0A8S3E7W4-F1
#
_cell.length_a   1.000
_cell.length_b   1.000
_cell.length_c   1.000
_cell.angle_alpha   90.00
_cell.angle_beta   90.00
_cell.angle_gamma   90.00
#
_symmetry.space_group_name_H-M   'P 1'
#
loop_
_entity.id
_entity.type
_entity.pdbx_description
1 polymer ?
#
loop_
_entity_poly.entity_id
_entity_poly.type
_entity_poly.pdbx_seq_one_letter_code
_entity_poly.pdbx_strand_id
1 'polypeptide(L)' 'MQWKNGDTTNGQVVASGNGAGKRLHQLNLPTDVLIDKETDSLIICEGRRVVRWSRRSGT' A
#
# COMPACT_ATOMS: atom_id res chain seq x y z
N MET A 1 1.20 13.21 5.43
CA MET A 1 0.54 12.05 6.04
C MET A 1 0.22 12.40 7.48
N GLN A 2 -1.05 12.67 7.80
CA GLN A 2 -1.47 12.93 9.17
C GLN A 2 -2.18 11.67 9.69
N TRP A 3 -1.53 10.96 10.60
CA TRP A 3 -2.16 9.88 11.35
C TRP A 3 -2.81 10.49 12.59
N LYS A 4 -4.15 10.45 12.68
CA LYS A 4 -4.84 10.82 13.91
C LYS A 4 -4.63 9.68 14.92
N ASN A 5 -3.64 9.85 15.79
CA ASN A 5 -3.47 9.00 16.97
C ASN A 5 -4.66 9.22 17.90
N GLY A 6 -5.53 8.22 18.01
CA GLY A 6 -6.68 8.24 18.89
C GLY A 6 -7.71 7.14 18.59
N ASP A 7 -7.91 6.81 17.31
CA ASP A 7 -8.89 5.80 16.84
C ASP A 7 -8.23 4.50 16.31
N THR A 8 -6.94 4.29 16.59
CA THR A 8 -6.13 3.28 15.91
C THR A 8 -5.84 2.07 16.80
N THR A 9 -6.81 1.17 16.95
CA THR A 9 -6.47 -0.23 17.22
C THR A 9 -6.25 -1.04 15.93
N ASN A 10 -6.75 -0.58 14.77
CA ASN A 10 -6.82 -1.41 13.55
C ASN A 10 -6.20 -0.76 12.28
N GLY A 11 -5.14 0.04 12.40
CA GLY A 11 -4.40 0.53 11.22
C GLY A 11 -3.45 -0.55 10.69
N GLN A 12 -3.68 -1.07 9.47
CA GLN A 12 -2.78 -2.04 8.85
C GLN A 12 -1.87 -1.37 7.81
N VAL A 13 -0.57 -1.63 7.90
CA VAL A 13 0.38 -1.32 6.83
C VAL A 13 0.20 -2.36 5.72
N VAL A 14 -0.43 -1.97 4.62
CA VAL A 14 -0.74 -2.84 3.47
C VAL A 14 0.30 -2.74 2.35
N ALA A 15 1.18 -1.74 2.39
CA ALA A 15 2.23 -1.54 1.40
C ALA A 15 3.47 -0.86 2.01
N SER A 16 4.64 -1.17 1.44
CA SER A 16 5.90 -0.42 1.66
C SER A 16 6.45 -0.41 3.10
N GLY A 17 6.40 -1.54 3.81
CA GLY A 17 6.96 -1.68 5.16
C GLY A 17 8.49 -1.85 5.23
N ASN A 18 9.17 -2.08 4.10
CA ASN A 18 10.57 -2.53 4.06
C ASN A 18 11.52 -1.52 3.38
N GLY A 19 11.16 -0.23 3.42
CA GLY A 19 11.96 0.86 2.86
C GLY A 19 11.99 0.90 1.32
N ALA A 20 12.79 1.82 0.78
CA ALA A 20 12.86 2.08 -0.65
C ALA A 20 13.56 0.97 -1.43
N GLY A 21 12.98 0.57 -2.57
CA GLY A 21 13.57 -0.46 -3.44
C GLY A 21 12.60 -1.00 -4.49
N LYS A 22 13.09 -1.99 -5.27
CA LYS A 22 12.38 -2.56 -6.43
C LYS A 22 11.71 -3.91 -6.15
N ARG A 23 11.80 -4.42 -4.92
CA ARG A 23 11.17 -5.70 -4.53
C ARG A 23 9.65 -5.54 -4.42
N LEU A 24 8.92 -6.66 -4.47
CA LEU A 24 7.46 -6.69 -4.37
C LEU A 24 6.89 -6.14 -3.06
N HIS A 25 7.71 -5.91 -2.03
CA HIS A 25 7.30 -5.33 -0.75
C HIS A 25 7.93 -3.94 -0.50
N GLN A 26 8.54 -3.35 -1.53
CA GLN A 26 9.20 -2.05 -1.47
C GLN A 26 8.63 -1.09 -2.53
N LEU A 27 8.66 0.20 -2.21
CA LEU A 27 8.36 1.31 -3.11
C LEU A 27 9.48 2.34 -2.99
N ASN A 28 9.96 2.85 -4.11
CA ASN A 28 10.97 3.88 -4.21
C ASN A 28 10.35 5.26 -4.48
N LEU A 29 9.64 5.41 -5.60
CA LEU A 29 9.07 6.69 -6.06
C LEU A 29 7.68 6.48 -6.68
N PRO A 30 6.67 6.12 -5.88
CA PRO A 30 5.31 5.94 -6.38
C PRO A 30 4.79 7.25 -6.96
N THR A 31 4.18 7.16 -8.13
CA THR A 31 3.63 8.31 -8.87
C THR A 31 2.12 8.41 -8.73
N ASP A 32 1.44 7.29 -8.48
CA ASP A 32 -0.01 7.27 -8.32
C ASP A 32 -0.46 6.12 -7.40
N VAL A 33 -1.62 6.29 -6.77
CA VAL A 33 -2.25 5.31 -5.89
C VAL A 33 -3.76 5.32 -6.08
N LEU A 34 -4.32 4.11 -6.24
CA LEU A 34 -5.75 3.91 -6.40
C LEU A 34 -6.23 2.74 -5.55
N ILE A 35 -7.49 2.84 -5.10
CA ILE A 35 -8.17 1.78 -4.36
C ILE A 35 -9.14 1.11 -5.32
N ASP A 36 -8.90 -0.17 -5.58
CA ASP A 36 -9.87 -1.03 -6.22
C ASP A 36 -10.86 -1.50 -5.15
N LYS A 37 -12.09 -0.98 -5.23
CA LYS A 37 -13.17 -1.30 -4.30
C LYS A 37 -13.81 -2.65 -4.57
N GLU A 38 -13.74 -3.15 -5.81
CA GLU A 38 -14.32 -4.45 -6.17
C GLU A 38 -13.50 -5.58 -5.55
N THR A 39 -12.18 -5.46 -5.65
CA THR A 39 -11.25 -6.49 -5.15
C THR A 39 -10.60 -6.15 -3.81
N ASP A 40 -11.02 -5.04 -3.19
CA ASP A 40 -10.51 -4.51 -1.92
C ASP A 40 -8.97 -4.47 -1.88
N SER A 41 -8.38 -3.90 -2.93
CA SER A 41 -6.94 -3.88 -3.14
C SER A 41 -6.41 -2.46 -3.29
N LEU A 42 -5.18 -2.25 -2.83
CA LEU A 42 -4.40 -1.04 -3.08
C LEU A 42 -3.53 -1.27 -4.32
N ILE A 43 -3.70 -0.43 -5.33
CA ILE A 43 -2.88 -0.47 -6.54
C ILE A 43 -2.00 0.78 -6.55
N ILE A 44 -0.69 0.59 -6.75
CA ILE A 44 0.30 1.66 -6.76
C ILE A 44 1.08 1.60 -8.07
N CYS A 45 1.17 2.75 -8.73
CA CYS A 45 1.98 2.95 -9.92
C CYS A 45 3.31 3.58 -9.53
N GLU A 46 4.40 3.04 -10.04
CA GLU A 46 5.75 3.53 -9.86
C GLU A 46 6.50 3.46 -11.19
N GLY A 47 6.55 4.58 -11.91
CA GLY A 47 7.20 4.66 -13.22
C GLY A 47 6.59 3.65 -14.20
N ARG A 48 7.34 2.57 -14.52
CA ARG A 48 6.89 1.49 -15.42
C ARG A 48 6.36 0.25 -14.69
N ARG A 49 6.21 0.33 -13.36
CA ARG A 49 5.79 -0.78 -12.51
C ARG A 49 4.41 -0.47 -11.93
N VAL A 50 3.52 -1.46 -11.96
CA VAL A 50 2.25 -1.43 -11.25
C VAL A 50 2.24 -2.61 -10.28
N VAL A 51 1.90 -2.34 -9.03
CA VAL A 51 1.82 -3.35 -7.96
C VAL A 51 0.47 -3.28 -7.29
N ARG A 52 -0.04 -4.44 -6.89
CA ARG A 52 -1.33 -4.60 -6.23
C ARG A 52 -1.13 -5.36 -4.92
N TRP A 53 -1.66 -4.80 -3.84
CA TRP A 53 -1.71 -5.46 -2.54
C TRP A 53 -3.15 -5.59 -2.06
N SER A 54 -3.50 -6.79 -1.60
CA SER A 54 -4.75 -7.00 -0.87
C SER A 54 -4.73 -6.15 0.39
N ARG A 55 -5.84 -5.46 0.68
CA ARG A 55 -6.01 -4.73 1.94
C ARG A 55 -6.53 -5.62 3.07
N ARG A 56 -6.89 -6.86 2.75
CA ARG A 56 -7.25 -7.89 3.71
C ARG A 56 -6.02 -8.70 4.08
N SER A 57 -5.76 -8.87 5.37
CA SER A 57 -4.88 -9.93 5.85
C SER A 57 -5.39 -11.25 5.31
N GLY A 58 -4.54 -12.04 4.65
CA GLY A 58 -4.85 -13.44 4.41
C GLY A 58 -5.15 -14.09 5.76
N THR A 59 -6.33 -14.69 5.90
CA THR A 59 -6.67 -15.56 7.04
C THR A 59 -5.93 -16.86 6.92
#